data_AF-A0A972ZTQ7-F1
#
_entry.id   AF-A0A972ZTQ7-F1
#
_cell.length_a   1.000
_cell.length_b   1.000
_cell.length_c   1.000
_cell.angle_alpha   90.00
_cell.angle_beta   90.00
_cell.angle_gamma   90.00
#
_symmetry.space_group_name_H-M   'P 1'
#
loop_
_entity.id
_entity.type
_entity.pdbx_description
1 polymer ?
#
loop_
_entity_poly.entity_id
_entity_poly.type
_entity_poly.pdbx_seq_one_letter_code
_entity_poly.pdbx_strand_id
1 'polypeptide(L)' 'VILAGDMGARPELFLFGLLIGATLGGNITPIGASANIVSMGMLRERGYKVGFTDFLKIGLPFTLAAVSAAYVFLWLVWR' A
#
# COMPACT_ATOMS: atom_id res chain seq x y z
N VAL A 1 10.97 -13.61 10.54
CA VAL A 1 10.86 -14.88 11.30
C VAL A 1 11.42 -14.74 12.71
N ILE A 2 12.66 -14.28 12.88
CA ILE A 2 13.26 -14.04 14.22
C ILE A 2 12.39 -13.09 15.06
N LEU A 3 12.05 -11.90 14.52
CA LEU A 3 11.14 -10.95 15.18
C LEU A 3 9.74 -11.52 15.50
N ALA A 4 9.22 -12.42 14.66
CA ALA A 4 7.92 -13.04 14.92
C ALA A 4 8.01 -14.05 16.07
N GLY A 5 9.11 -14.81 16.13
CA GLY A 5 9.43 -15.72 17.24
C GLY A 5 9.59 -14.97 18.57
N ASP A 6 10.29 -13.83 18.57
CA ASP A 6 10.46 -13.00 19.76
C ASP A 6 9.15 -12.40 20.27
N MET A 7 8.18 -12.14 19.37
CA MET A 7 6.87 -11.60 19.71
C MET A 7 5.82 -12.67 20.03
N GLY A 8 6.18 -13.96 20.00
CA GLY A 8 5.22 -15.07 20.15
C GLY A 8 4.12 -15.08 19.09
N ALA A 9 4.33 -14.38 17.97
CA ALA A 9 3.39 -14.24 16.89
C ALA A 9 3.68 -15.28 15.81
N ARG A 10 2.63 -15.76 15.14
CA ARG A 10 2.80 -16.66 14.00
C ARG A 10 3.64 -16.01 12.90
N PRO A 11 4.72 -16.67 12.41
CA PRO A 11 5.58 -16.12 11.36
C PRO A 11 4.82 -15.72 10.09
N GLU A 12 3.76 -16.46 9.76
CA GLU A 12 2.89 -16.22 8.61
C GLU A 12 2.21 -14.85 8.71
N LEU A 13 1.67 -14.52 9.88
CA LEU A 13 1.00 -13.23 10.14
C LEU A 13 1.95 -12.06 9.88
N PHE A 14 3.20 -12.19 10.34
CA PHE A 14 4.23 -11.16 10.17
C PHE A 14 4.69 -11.05 8.72
N LEU A 15 4.91 -12.18 8.04
CA LEU A 15 5.34 -12.22 6.64
C LEU A 15 4.27 -11.68 5.70
N PHE A 16 3.01 -12.10 5.87
CA PHE A 16 1.91 -11.61 5.05
C PHE A 16 1.58 -10.15 5.36
N GLY A 17 1.62 -9.73 6.63
CA GLY A 17 1.45 -8.32 7.00
C GLY A 17 2.52 -7.43 6.34
N LEU A 18 3.78 -7.85 6.38
CA LEU A 18 4.88 -7.15 5.72
C LEU A 18 4.70 -7.11 4.20
N LEU A 19 4.34 -8.24 3.60
CA LEU A 19 4.10 -8.34 2.15
C LEU A 19 3.01 -7.35 1.70
N ILE A 20 1.88 -7.35 2.40
CA ILE A 20 0.74 -6.47 2.11
C ILE A 20 1.15 -5.00 2.26
N GLY A 21 1.85 -4.65 3.34
CA GLY A 21 2.35 -3.30 3.55
C GLY A 21 3.34 -2.85 2.47
N ALA A 22 4.28 -3.72 2.09
CA ALA A 22 5.30 -3.41 1.08
C ALA A 22 4.69 -3.25 -0.32
N THR A 23 3.70 -4.07 -0.70
CA THR A 23 3.09 -4.02 -2.03
C THR A 23 2.03 -2.92 -2.14
N LEU A 24 1.14 -2.78 -1.15
CA LEU A 24 0.07 -1.77 -1.21
C LEU A 24 0.59 -0.37 -0.87
N GLY A 25 1.57 -0.25 0.02
CA GLY A 25 2.11 1.04 0.47
C GLY A 25 2.71 1.89 -0.66
N GLY A 26 3.26 1.26 -1.70
CA GLY A 26 3.79 1.94 -2.88
C GLY A 26 2.75 2.78 -3.64
N ASN A 27 1.46 2.45 -3.50
CA ASN A 27 0.37 3.14 -4.22
C ASN A 27 0.03 4.53 -3.64
N ILE A 28 0.53 4.89 -2.47
CA ILE A 28 0.25 6.19 -1.82
C ILE A 28 0.89 7.35 -2.59
N THR A 29 2.01 7.08 -3.27
CA THR A 29 2.80 8.11 -3.94
C THR A 29 2.86 7.87 -5.45
N PRO A 30 3.01 8.94 -6.25
CA PRO A 30 3.16 8.80 -7.68
C PRO A 30 4.45 8.08 -8.10
N ILE A 31 5.48 8.07 -7.25
CA ILE A 31 6.80 7.45 -7.55
C ILE A 31 6.83 5.98 -7.11
N GLY A 32 5.94 5.56 -6.21
CA GLY A 32 6.00 4.22 -5.62
C GLY A 32 5.59 3.07 -6.56
N ALA A 33 4.96 3.37 -7.70
CA ALA A 33 4.68 2.38 -8.74
C ALA A 33 4.83 3.01 -10.15
N SER A 34 5.36 2.23 -11.10
CA SER A 34 5.52 2.68 -12.49
C SER A 34 4.19 3.07 -13.15
N ALA A 35 3.10 2.38 -12.81
CA ALA A 35 1.75 2.70 -13.28
C ALA A 35 1.28 4.10 -12.86
N ASN A 36 1.65 4.55 -11.66
CA ASN A 36 1.29 5.87 -11.16
C ASN A 36 2.03 6.98 -11.92
N ILE A 37 3.32 6.77 -12.23
CA ILE A 37 4.12 7.70 -13.03
C ILE A 37 3.53 7.84 -14.45
N VAL A 38 3.18 6.72 -15.08
CA VAL A 38 2.57 6.71 -16.43
C VAL A 38 1.23 7.46 -16.41
N SER A 39 0.39 7.19 -15.41
CA SER A 39 -0.91 7.87 -15.26
C SER A 39 -0.75 9.40 -15.10
N MET A 40 0.23 9.84 -14.33
CA MET A 40 0.55 11.26 -14.17
C MET A 40 1.07 11.89 -15.47
N GLY A 41 1.85 11.13 -16.27
CA GLY A 41 2.27 11.56 -17.61
C GLY A 41 1.08 11.78 -18.55
N MET A 42 0.14 10.83 -18.58
CA MET A 42 -1.08 10.93 -19.39
C MET A 42 -1.97 12.10 -18.97
N LEU A 43 -2.09 12.37 -17.66
CA LEU A 43 -2.84 13.51 -17.15
C LEU A 43 -2.21 14.84 -17.58
N ARG A 44 -0.88 14.93 -17.54
CA ARG A 44 -0.14 16.11 -18.02
C ARG A 44 -0.31 16.34 -19.52
N GLU A 45 -0.29 15.28 -20.33
CA GLU A 45 -0.52 15.35 -21.78
C GLU A 45 -1.92 15.91 -22.11
N ARG A 46 -2.91 15.57 -21.30
CA ARG A 46 -4.29 16.09 -21.41
C ARG A 46 -4.48 17.50 -20.81
N GLY A 47 -3.40 18.15 -20.36
CA GLY A 47 -3.42 19.50 -19.79
C GLY A 47 -3.76 19.56 -18.30
N TYR A 48 -3.93 18.43 -17.61
CA TYR A 48 -4.16 18.40 -16.16
C TYR A 48 -2.84 18.52 -15.39
N LYS A 49 -2.74 19.56 -14.54
CA LYS A 49 -1.63 19.72 -13.61
C LYS A 49 -1.94 19.02 -12.29
N VAL A 50 -1.63 17.73 -12.22
CA VAL A 50 -1.73 16.97 -10.97
C VAL A 50 -0.37 17.00 -10.27
N GLY A 51 -0.36 17.46 -9.01
CA GLY A 51 0.84 17.49 -8.16
C GLY A 51 1.01 16.23 -7.33
N PHE A 52 2.13 16.16 -6.59
CA PHE A 52 2.39 15.07 -5.64
C PHE A 52 1.32 15.01 -4.54
N THR A 53 0.95 16.17 -3.99
CA THR A 53 -0.01 16.28 -2.90
C THR A 53 -1.43 15.90 -3.33
N ASP A 54 -1.79 16.18 -4.58
CA ASP A 54 -3.10 15.80 -5.14
C ASP A 54 -3.21 14.28 -5.27
N PHE A 55 -2.13 13.65 -5.76
CA PHE A 55 -2.07 12.19 -5.82
C PHE A 55 -2.12 11.58 -4.42
N LEU A 56 -1.38 12.14 -3.46
CA LEU A 56 -1.34 11.64 -2.09
C LEU A 56 -2.71 11.75 -1.39
N LYS A 57 -3.45 12.85 -1.58
CA LYS A 57 -4.79 13.02 -1.01
C LYS A 57 -5.79 11.95 -1.49
N ILE A 58 -5.61 11.44 -2.70
CA ILE A 58 -6.47 10.40 -3.28
C ILE A 58 -5.93 8.99 -2.97
N GLY A 59 -4.63 8.79 -3.13
CA GLY A 59 -3.97 7.49 -2.95
C GLY A 59 -3.88 7.04 -1.49
N LEU A 60 -3.74 7.97 -0.53
CA LEU A 60 -3.67 7.65 0.88
C LEU A 60 -4.96 6.99 1.43
N PRO A 61 -6.16 7.58 1.29
CA PRO A 61 -7.38 6.94 1.79
C PRO A 61 -7.68 5.61 1.09
N PHE A 62 -7.37 5.52 -0.22
CA PHE A 62 -7.60 4.29 -0.99
C PHE A 62 -6.67 3.16 -0.53
N THR A 63 -5.38 3.46 -0.35
CA THR A 63 -4.41 2.50 0.17
C THR A 63 -4.72 2.09 1.59
N LEU A 64 -5.12 3.03 2.45
CA LEU A 64 -5.52 2.73 3.83
C LEU A 64 -6.73 1.80 3.89
N ALA A 65 -7.74 2.02 3.04
CA ALA A 65 -8.90 1.13 2.96
C ALA A 65 -8.48 -0.30 2.54
N ALA A 66 -7.62 -0.42 1.52
CA ALA A 66 -7.11 -1.71 1.05
C ALA A 66 -6.27 -2.44 2.11
N VAL A 67 -5.35 -1.73 2.76
CA VAL A 67 -4.50 -2.27 3.85
C VAL A 67 -5.35 -2.68 5.04
N SER A 68 -6.38 -1.90 5.40
CA SER A 68 -7.28 -2.23 6.51
C SER A 68 -8.11 -3.48 6.23
N ALA A 69 -8.65 -3.61 5.02
CA ALA A 69 -9.37 -4.81 4.62
C ALA A 69 -8.47 -6.06 4.63
N ALA A 70 -7.24 -5.92 4.11
CA ALA A 70 -6.25 -6.98 4.11
C ALA A 70 -5.80 -7.37 5.53
N TYR A 71 -5.62 -6.38 6.42
CA TYR A 71 -5.32 -6.61 7.82
C TYR A 71 -6.42 -7.40 8.53
N VAL A 72 -7.69 -7.01 8.36
CA VAL A 72 -8.84 -7.73 8.94
C VAL A 72 -8.88 -9.18 8.42
N PHE A 73 -8.64 -9.39 7.13
CA PHE A 73 -8.57 -10.73 6.55
C PHE A 73 -7.45 -11.58 7.15
N LEU A 74 -6.23 -11.05 7.22
CA LEU A 74 -5.09 -11.75 7.83
C LEU A 74 -5.35 -12.10 9.29
N TRP A 75 -5.90 -11.15 10.04
CA TRP A 75 -6.24 -11.36 11.44
C TRP A 75 -7.28 -12.47 11.62
N LEU A 76 -8.32 -12.54 10.78
CA LEU A 76 -9.36 -13.56 10.90
C LEU A 76 -8.87 -14.96 10.52
N VAL A 77 -8.03 -15.08 9.51
CA VAL A 77 -7.56 -16.39 9.01
C VAL A 77 -6.41 -16.95 9.86
N TRP A 78 -5.50 -16.10 10.33
CA TRP A 78 -4.31 -16.48 11.09
C TRP A 78 -4.38 -16.03 12.57
N ARG A 79 -5.56 -15.93 13.17
CA ARG A 79 -5.76 -15.65 14.61
C ARG A 79 -5.27 -16.76 15.52
#